data_AF-A0A8H5GPQ1-F1
#
_entry.id   AF-A0A8H5GPQ1-F1
#
_cell.length_a   1.000
_cell.length_b   1.000
_cell.length_c   1.000
_cell.angle_alpha   90.00
_cell.angle_beta   90.00
_cell.angle_gamma   90.00
#
_symmetry.space_group_name_H-M   'P 1'
#
loop_
_entity.id
_entity.type
_entity.pdbx_description
1 polymer ?
#
loop_
_entity_poly.entity_id
_entity_poly.type
_entity_poly.pdbx_seq_one_letter_code
_entity_poly.pdbx_strand_id
1 'polypeptide(L)'
;MSGRILAAIGARRRSAKVVERLNDINIIFPFVSRSKWKLTATLPILYPNSYTIVTHVGNALYRSISQSLRLSVVKRQQGNDLLQVQFRQLLKNVSTGGFQLSDWEFLQTRYKPNLSQQQEDFSDAVCLFTTTEVVDYANISQLATLNQPCARITCKNNGRGAHKASAEDCSLEPELVLAKGAKVMVT
;
A
#
# COMPACT_ATOMS: atom_id res chain seq x y z
N MET A 1 -12.25 -20.09 -35.19
CA MET A 1 -12.18 -21.19 -34.19
C MET A 1 -11.19 -20.76 -33.12
N SER A 2 -11.63 -19.95 -32.15
CA SER A 2 -12.05 -20.36 -30.79
C SER A 2 -10.93 -21.07 -29.99
N GLY A 3 -10.11 -20.28 -29.30
CA GLY A 3 -9.21 -20.71 -28.23
C GLY A 3 -9.64 -20.04 -26.93
N ARG A 4 -10.21 -20.82 -26.02
CA ARG A 4 -10.87 -20.38 -24.78
C ARG A 4 -9.85 -19.99 -23.71
N ILE A 5 -10.07 -18.82 -23.10
CA ILE A 5 -9.45 -18.36 -21.86
C ILE A 5 -10.08 -19.15 -20.70
N LEU A 6 -9.24 -19.86 -19.94
CA LEU A 6 -9.63 -20.52 -18.69
C LEU A 6 -9.69 -19.47 -17.57
N ALA A 7 -10.90 -19.04 -17.23
CA ALA A 7 -11.18 -18.31 -16.00
C ALA A 7 -11.34 -19.31 -14.86
N ALA A 8 -10.42 -19.29 -13.88
CA ALA A 8 -10.55 -20.07 -12.66
C ALA A 8 -11.60 -19.42 -11.76
N ILE A 9 -12.74 -20.11 -11.62
CA ILE A 9 -13.84 -19.78 -10.72
C ILE A 9 -13.37 -20.08 -9.28
N GLY A 10 -13.24 -19.04 -8.45
CA GLY A 10 -12.97 -19.16 -7.02
C GLY A 10 -14.15 -19.80 -6.29
N ALA A 11 -14.17 -21.13 -6.21
CA ALA A 11 -15.12 -21.88 -5.41
C ALA A 11 -14.73 -21.83 -3.93
N ARG A 12 -15.63 -21.28 -3.10
CA ARG A 12 -15.69 -21.50 -1.65
C ARG A 12 -15.57 -23.00 -1.35
N ARG A 13 -14.52 -23.43 -0.65
CA ARG A 13 -14.52 -24.71 0.09
C ARG A 13 -14.52 -24.45 1.59
N ARG A 14 -15.58 -24.97 2.22
CA ARG A 14 -15.77 -25.06 3.66
C ARG A 14 -14.72 -25.98 4.28
N SER A 15 -14.39 -25.68 5.52
CA SER A 15 -13.62 -26.43 6.51
C SER A 15 -13.47 -27.92 6.22
N ALA A 16 -12.24 -28.34 5.93
CA ALA A 16 -11.77 -29.70 6.14
C ALA A 16 -10.49 -29.61 6.99
N LYS A 17 -10.56 -30.17 8.20
CA LYS A 17 -9.41 -30.41 9.07
C LYS A 17 -8.48 -31.38 8.35
N VAL A 18 -7.32 -30.91 7.90
CA VAL A 18 -6.17 -31.77 7.61
C VAL A 18 -5.07 -31.31 8.55
N VAL A 19 -4.75 -32.15 9.52
CA VAL A 19 -3.60 -32.02 10.41
C VAL A 19 -2.44 -32.63 9.65
N GLU A 20 -1.60 -31.79 9.04
CA GLU A 20 -0.28 -32.21 8.54
C GLU A 20 0.80 -31.36 9.20
N ARG A 21 1.83 -32.04 9.69
CA ARG A 21 2.98 -31.46 10.38
C ARG A 21 3.76 -30.57 9.41
N LEU A 22 3.67 -29.26 9.61
CA LEU A 22 4.52 -28.27 8.94
C LEU A 22 5.78 -28.03 9.79
N ASN A 23 6.68 -29.01 9.84
CA ASN A 23 7.92 -28.89 10.61
C ASN A 23 9.04 -28.11 9.89
N ASP A 24 8.89 -27.74 8.61
CA ASP A 24 10.00 -27.15 7.85
C ASP A 24 9.65 -25.87 7.05
N ILE A 25 8.57 -25.17 7.41
CA ILE A 25 8.32 -23.84 6.82
C ILE A 25 8.93 -22.77 7.73
N ASN A 26 10.10 -22.25 7.33
CA ASN A 26 10.57 -20.94 7.77
C ASN A 26 9.60 -19.88 7.24
N ILE A 27 8.53 -19.61 8.00
CA ILE A 27 7.65 -18.47 7.73
C ILE A 27 8.42 -17.22 8.14
N ILE A 28 9.12 -16.62 7.17
CA ILE A 28 9.63 -15.26 7.31
C ILE A 28 8.41 -14.35 7.28
N PHE A 29 7.92 -13.95 8.45
CA PHE A 29 6.98 -12.84 8.53
C PHE A 29 7.72 -11.56 8.13
N PRO A 30 7.40 -10.90 7.00
CA PRO A 30 7.99 -9.62 6.69
C PRO A 30 7.50 -8.63 7.74
N PHE A 31 8.37 -8.34 8.71
CA PHE A 31 8.08 -7.36 9.73
C PHE A 31 8.01 -5.98 9.06
N VAL A 32 6.80 -5.44 8.92
CA VAL A 32 6.60 -4.07 8.50
C VAL A 32 7.16 -3.18 9.61
N SER A 33 8.08 -2.27 9.26
CA SER A 33 8.70 -1.33 10.20
C SER A 33 7.66 -0.71 11.13
N ARG A 34 7.89 -0.75 12.46
CA ARG A 34 6.97 -0.21 13.50
C ARG A 34 6.64 1.28 13.32
N SER A 35 7.44 1.99 12.52
CA SER A 35 7.30 3.41 12.19
C SER A 35 6.37 3.69 10.99
N LYS A 36 5.80 2.67 10.35
CA LYS A 36 4.83 2.83 9.27
C LYS A 36 3.41 2.84 9.82
N TRP A 37 2.47 3.27 8.98
CA TRP A 37 1.03 3.37 9.26
C TRP A 37 0.56 2.24 10.17
N LYS A 38 -0.13 2.61 11.25
CA LYS A 38 -0.84 1.64 12.10
C LYS A 38 -1.83 0.88 11.22
N LEU A 39 -2.06 -0.40 11.51
CA LEU A 39 -3.06 -1.17 10.78
C LEU A 39 -4.37 -0.37 10.73
N THR A 40 -4.91 -0.20 9.52
CA THR A 40 -6.24 0.36 9.33
C THR A 40 -7.20 -0.53 10.11
N ALA A 41 -7.79 0.02 11.17
CA ALA A 41 -8.57 -0.73 12.13
C ALA A 41 -9.97 -1.04 11.59
N THR A 42 -10.06 -1.88 10.56
CA THR A 42 -11.32 -2.54 10.18
C THR A 42 -11.46 -3.93 10.82
N LEU A 43 -10.41 -4.45 11.46
CA LEU A 43 -10.46 -5.69 12.24
C LEU A 43 -9.88 -5.49 13.66
N PRO A 44 -10.57 -5.95 14.72
CA PRO A 44 -10.16 -5.79 16.12
C PRO A 44 -9.06 -6.79 16.48
N ILE A 45 -7.96 -6.82 15.71
CA ILE A 45 -6.82 -7.71 15.96
C ILE A 45 -5.78 -7.01 16.87
N LEU A 46 -5.74 -5.68 16.87
CA LEU A 46 -4.73 -4.89 17.60
C LEU A 46 -5.25 -4.01 18.75
N TYR A 47 -6.57 -3.85 18.88
CA TYR A 47 -7.16 -3.04 19.96
C TYR A 47 -7.82 -3.94 21.00
N PRO A 48 -7.28 -4.05 22.22
CA PRO A 48 -7.75 -4.97 23.23
C PRO A 48 -8.95 -4.37 23.98
N ASN A 49 -10.09 -4.18 23.31
CA ASN A 49 -11.35 -3.89 24.01
C ASN A 49 -12.41 -4.98 23.82
N SER A 50 -12.09 -6.07 23.11
CA SER A 50 -12.94 -7.27 23.05
C SER A 50 -12.08 -8.52 22.92
N TYR A 51 -12.00 -9.26 24.04
CA TYR A 51 -11.33 -10.54 24.18
C TYR A 51 -11.94 -11.56 23.20
N THR A 52 -11.27 -11.85 22.09
CA THR A 52 -11.67 -12.90 21.14
C THR A 52 -10.57 -13.98 21.06
N ILE A 53 -10.95 -15.22 20.76
CA ILE A 53 -10.02 -16.37 20.67
C ILE A 53 -8.90 -16.10 19.64
N VAL A 54 -9.19 -15.32 18.59
CA VAL A 54 -8.25 -14.95 17.54
C VAL A 54 -7.12 -14.05 18.07
N THR A 55 -7.40 -13.13 19.00
CA THR A 55 -6.35 -12.28 19.60
C THR A 55 -5.44 -13.08 20.53
N HIS A 56 -5.96 -14.09 21.23
CA HIS A 56 -5.16 -14.98 22.08
C HIS A 56 -4.22 -15.88 21.27
N VAL A 57 -4.73 -16.53 20.22
CA VAL A 57 -3.91 -17.39 19.34
C VAL A 57 -2.87 -16.55 18.60
N GLY A 58 -3.25 -15.37 18.10
CA GLY A 58 -2.32 -14.45 17.44
C GLY A 58 -1.20 -13.95 18.37
N ASN A 59 -1.53 -13.58 19.61
CA ASN A 59 -0.53 -13.16 20.61
C ASN A 59 0.37 -14.33 21.05
N ALA A 60 -0.18 -15.53 21.24
CA ALA A 60 0.62 -16.72 21.57
C ALA A 60 1.60 -17.08 20.45
N LEU A 61 1.15 -17.05 19.19
CA LEU A 61 1.99 -17.29 18.01
C LEU A 61 3.04 -16.17 17.82
N TYR A 62 2.67 -14.92 18.06
CA TYR A 62 3.64 -13.81 18.01
C TYR A 62 4.74 -13.98 19.07
N ARG A 63 4.37 -14.40 20.29
CA ARG A 63 5.31 -14.69 21.38
C ARG A 63 6.16 -15.94 21.15
N SER A 64 5.72 -16.87 20.30
CA SER A 64 6.52 -18.05 19.94
C SER A 64 7.62 -17.74 18.93
N ILE A 65 7.68 -16.53 18.38
CA ILE A 65 8.79 -16.09 17.53
C ILE A 65 10.05 -15.97 18.39
N SER A 66 10.97 -16.93 18.24
CA SER A 66 12.21 -17.01 19.03
C SER A 66 13.36 -16.18 18.47
N GLN A 67 13.29 -15.80 17.19
CA GLN A 67 14.35 -15.08 16.49
C GLN A 67 13.78 -13.89 15.71
N SER A 68 14.52 -12.78 15.73
CA SER A 68 14.25 -11.63 14.90
C SER A 68 15.55 -11.14 14.25
N LEU A 69 15.48 -10.85 12.95
CA LEU A 69 16.60 -10.31 12.19
C LEU A 69 16.28 -8.86 11.83
N ARG A 70 17.21 -7.95 12.11
CA ARG A 70 17.10 -6.54 11.75
C ARG A 70 18.01 -6.23 10.58
N LEU A 71 17.41 -5.79 9.47
CA LEU A 71 18.16 -5.22 8.36
C LEU A 71 18.64 -3.81 8.75
N SER A 72 19.94 -3.57 8.62
CA SER A 72 20.58 -2.30 8.99
C SER A 72 20.87 -1.39 7.80
N VAL A 73 20.88 -1.94 6.58
CA VAL A 73 21.31 -1.22 5.37
C VAL A 73 20.11 -0.73 4.56
N VAL A 74 20.05 0.57 4.30
CA VAL A 74 19.03 1.19 3.46
C VAL A 74 19.45 1.11 1.98
N LYS A 75 18.66 0.40 1.17
CA LYS A 75 18.91 0.21 -0.27
C LYS A 75 18.01 1.03 -1.20
N ARG A 76 17.02 1.77 -0.69
CA ARG A 76 16.10 2.58 -1.53
C ARG A 76 16.71 3.93 -1.90
N GLN A 77 17.32 4.60 -0.92
CA GLN A 77 18.02 5.87 -1.11
C GLN A 77 19.53 5.62 -1.22
N GLN A 78 19.99 4.88 -2.24
CA GLN A 78 21.42 4.60 -2.42
C GLN A 78 22.17 5.83 -2.96
N GLY A 79 23.45 5.92 -2.62
CA GLY A 79 24.39 6.93 -3.11
C GLY A 79 24.97 7.82 -2.00
N ASN A 80 26.13 8.43 -2.27
CA ASN A 80 26.94 9.13 -1.27
C ASN A 80 26.97 10.64 -1.49
N ASP A 81 26.06 11.16 -2.30
CA ASP A 81 25.87 12.60 -2.43
C ASP A 81 25.39 13.19 -1.09
N LEU A 82 25.83 14.42 -0.79
CA LEU A 82 25.53 15.12 0.46
C LEU A 82 24.02 15.19 0.70
N LEU A 83 23.25 15.51 -0.35
CA LEU A 83 21.78 15.57 -0.28
C LEU A 83 21.15 14.21 0.05
N GLN A 84 21.67 13.12 -0.52
CA GLN A 84 21.15 11.77 -0.29
C GLN A 84 21.49 11.28 1.12
N VAL A 85 22.69 11.61 1.62
CA VAL A 85 23.09 11.31 3.01
C VAL A 85 22.20 12.06 3.99
N GLN A 86 21.98 13.36 3.78
CA GLN A 86 21.10 14.18 4.61
C GLN A 86 19.66 13.65 4.59
N PHE A 87 19.13 13.32 3.41
CA PHE A 87 17.79 12.77 3.30
C PHE A 87 17.63 11.41 4.01
N ARG A 88 18.64 10.52 3.92
CA ARG A 88 18.63 9.27 4.69
C ARG A 88 18.62 9.51 6.20
N GLN A 89 19.41 10.49 6.66
CA GLN A 89 19.45 10.83 8.07
C GLN A 89 18.10 11.39 8.55
N LEU A 90 17.48 12.28 7.77
CA LEU A 90 16.14 12.79 8.02
C LEU A 90 15.11 11.65 8.13
N LEU A 91 15.09 10.71 7.17
CA LEU A 91 14.16 9.58 7.21
C LEU A 91 14.36 8.71 8.45
N LYS A 92 15.61 8.52 8.89
CA LYS A 92 15.95 7.81 10.12
C LYS A 92 15.41 8.56 11.35
N ASN A 93 15.67 9.86 11.44
CA ASN A 93 15.21 10.77 12.49
C ASN A 93 13.69 10.72 12.65
N VAL A 94 12.95 10.91 11.55
CA VAL A 94 11.48 10.82 11.49
C VAL A 94 11.00 9.44 11.94
N SER A 95 11.65 8.36 11.49
CA SER A 95 11.25 6.99 11.85
C SER A 95 11.40 6.67 13.34
N THR A 96 12.31 7.37 14.04
CA THR A 96 12.54 7.23 15.47
C THR A 96 11.80 8.28 16.30
N GLY A 97 11.05 9.19 15.67
CA GLY A 97 10.33 10.29 16.33
C GLY A 97 11.21 11.47 16.75
N GLY A 98 12.47 11.50 16.34
CA GLY A 98 13.41 12.59 16.61
C GLY A 98 13.43 13.57 15.46
N PHE A 99 12.40 14.41 15.33
CA PHE A 99 12.32 15.42 14.26
C PHE A 99 13.00 16.72 14.71
N GLN A 100 14.05 17.15 13.99
CA GLN A 100 14.82 18.35 14.35
C GLN A 100 14.46 19.56 13.46
N LEU A 101 14.82 20.76 13.92
CA LEU A 101 14.62 21.98 13.13
C LEU A 101 15.38 21.94 11.79
N SER A 102 16.61 21.42 11.79
CA SER A 102 17.41 21.22 10.58
C SER A 102 16.76 20.27 9.57
N ASP A 103 16.05 19.23 10.05
CA ASP A 103 15.29 18.32 9.19
C ASP A 103 14.11 19.06 8.52
N TRP A 104 13.43 19.93 9.27
CA TRP A 104 12.36 20.78 8.72
C TRP A 104 12.86 21.77 7.68
N GLU A 105 13.93 22.51 7.99
CA GLU A 105 14.58 23.44 7.06
C GLU A 105 15.00 22.73 5.77
N PHE A 106 15.56 21.53 5.89
CA PHE A 106 15.88 20.70 4.74
C PHE A 106 14.64 20.36 3.91
N LEU A 107 13.52 19.95 4.53
CA LEU A 107 12.27 19.68 3.80
C LEU A 107 11.71 20.93 3.12
N GLN A 108 11.86 22.10 3.71
CA GLN A 108 11.42 23.35 3.08
C GLN A 108 12.15 23.61 1.75
N THR A 109 13.43 23.24 1.62
CA THR A 109 14.14 23.32 0.33
C THR A 109 13.53 22.41 -0.75
N ARG A 110 12.81 21.37 -0.36
CA ARG A 110 12.18 20.39 -1.25
C ARG A 110 10.69 20.65 -1.49
N TYR A 111 10.16 21.74 -0.92
CA TYR A 111 8.79 22.15 -1.18
C TYR A 111 8.64 22.58 -2.64
N LYS A 112 7.56 22.16 -3.31
CA LYS A 112 7.39 22.26 -4.77
C LYS A 112 7.71 23.66 -5.36
N PRO A 113 7.24 24.78 -4.80
CA PRO A 113 7.58 26.13 -5.27
C PRO A 113 9.07 26.48 -5.19
N ASN A 114 9.83 25.81 -4.32
CA ASN A 114 11.26 26.04 -4.13
C ASN A 114 12.12 25.18 -5.08
N LEU A 115 11.51 24.31 -5.91
CA LEU A 115 12.19 23.40 -6.84
C LEU A 115 12.39 24.00 -8.24
N SER A 116 12.55 25.31 -8.36
CA SER A 116 12.44 26.08 -9.63
C SER A 116 13.08 25.44 -10.87
N GLN A 117 14.28 24.84 -10.78
CA GLN A 117 14.93 24.15 -11.91
C GLN A 117 14.60 22.66 -12.03
N GLN A 118 14.21 22.00 -10.94
CA GLN A 118 13.97 20.55 -10.88
C GLN A 118 12.48 20.19 -10.99
N GLN A 119 11.58 21.16 -11.06
CA GLN A 119 10.14 20.91 -11.08
C GLN A 119 9.73 20.07 -12.29
N GLU A 120 10.35 20.31 -13.46
CA GLU A 120 10.15 19.54 -14.68
C GLU A 120 10.51 18.06 -14.51
N ASP A 121 11.54 17.75 -13.72
CA ASP A 121 11.97 16.37 -13.43
C ASP A 121 10.87 15.57 -12.70
N PHE A 122 9.94 16.27 -12.03
CA PHE A 122 8.82 15.66 -11.30
C PHE A 122 7.49 15.77 -12.04
N SER A 123 7.46 16.25 -13.29
CA SER A 123 6.24 16.37 -14.09
C SER A 123 5.50 15.03 -14.22
N ASP A 124 6.26 13.94 -14.30
CA ASP A 124 5.75 12.58 -14.49
C ASP A 124 5.80 11.71 -13.20
N ALA A 125 6.08 12.32 -12.05
CA ALA A 125 6.24 11.63 -10.78
C ALA A 125 4.90 11.17 -10.17
N VAL A 126 4.95 10.08 -9.39
CA VAL A 126 3.79 9.60 -8.63
C VAL A 126 3.58 10.49 -7.40
N CYS A 127 2.37 11.07 -7.28
CA CYS A 127 1.97 11.89 -6.15
C CYS A 127 1.34 11.04 -5.04
N LEU A 128 1.66 11.35 -3.79
CA LEU A 128 1.04 10.75 -2.62
C LEU A 128 0.09 11.76 -1.98
N PHE A 129 -1.13 11.33 -1.67
CA PHE A 129 -2.14 12.12 -0.99
C PHE A 129 -2.61 11.41 0.27
N THR A 130 -3.22 12.16 1.17
CA THR A 130 -3.70 11.66 2.46
C THR A 130 -5.04 10.96 2.39
N THR A 131 -5.90 11.30 1.42
CA THR A 131 -7.25 10.76 1.29
C THR A 131 -7.54 10.30 -0.14
N THR A 132 -8.44 9.34 -0.28
CA THR A 132 -8.83 8.74 -1.56
C THR A 132 -9.56 9.73 -2.45
N GLU A 133 -10.37 10.63 -1.90
CA GLU A 133 -11.12 11.62 -2.69
C GLU A 133 -10.17 12.58 -3.43
N VAL A 134 -9.07 12.97 -2.79
CA VAL A 134 -8.05 13.81 -3.42
C VAL A 134 -7.28 13.02 -4.48
N VAL A 135 -7.01 11.73 -4.25
CA VAL A 135 -6.41 10.84 -5.25
C VAL A 135 -7.31 10.74 -6.48
N ASP A 136 -8.61 10.54 -6.30
CA ASP A 136 -9.57 10.37 -7.40
C ASP A 136 -9.67 11.64 -8.23
N TYR A 137 -9.80 12.80 -7.57
CA TYR A 137 -9.80 14.09 -8.24
C TYR A 137 -8.51 14.32 -9.04
N ALA A 138 -7.35 14.03 -8.45
CA ALA A 138 -6.06 14.18 -9.11
C ALA A 138 -5.92 13.22 -10.32
N ASN A 139 -6.33 11.97 -10.17
CA ASN A 139 -6.27 10.96 -11.23
C ASN A 139 -7.19 11.32 -12.42
N ILE A 140 -8.42 11.76 -12.15
CA ILE A 140 -9.36 12.21 -13.19
C ILE A 140 -8.80 13.45 -13.91
N SER A 141 -8.23 14.40 -13.16
CA SER A 141 -7.62 15.60 -13.76
C SER A 141 -6.43 15.25 -14.66
N GLN A 142 -5.61 14.28 -14.26
CA GLN A 142 -4.51 13.78 -15.08
C GLN A 142 -5.00 13.05 -16.33
N LEU A 143 -6.05 12.23 -16.22
CA LEU A 143 -6.69 11.58 -17.37
C LEU A 143 -7.22 12.61 -18.38
N ALA A 144 -7.85 13.68 -17.91
CA ALA A 144 -8.34 14.76 -18.76
C ALA A 144 -7.18 15.44 -19.52
N THR A 145 -6.02 15.60 -18.88
CA THR A 145 -4.83 16.22 -19.49
C THR A 145 -4.26 15.41 -20.66
N LEU A 146 -4.52 14.08 -20.72
CA LEU A 146 -4.06 13.24 -21.84
C LEU A 146 -4.74 13.59 -23.17
N ASN A 147 -5.90 14.26 -23.15
CA ASN A 147 -6.70 14.58 -24.34
C ASN A 147 -6.93 13.37 -25.27
N GLN A 148 -7.16 12.20 -24.67
CA GLN A 148 -7.46 10.95 -25.38
C GLN A 148 -8.91 10.52 -25.11
N PRO A 149 -9.52 9.74 -26.02
CA PRO A 149 -10.80 9.10 -25.75
C PRO A 149 -10.71 8.18 -24.52
N CYS A 150 -11.66 8.33 -23.60
CA CYS A 150 -11.75 7.50 -22.40
C CYS A 150 -12.72 6.33 -22.59
N ALA A 151 -12.28 5.14 -22.21
CA ALA A 151 -13.12 3.97 -22.06
C ALA A 151 -13.66 3.90 -20.64
N ARG A 152 -14.97 3.74 -20.51
CA ARG A 152 -15.64 3.50 -19.23
C ARG A 152 -15.93 2.01 -19.09
N ILE A 153 -15.44 1.42 -18.01
CA ILE A 153 -15.57 0.00 -17.69
C ILE A 153 -16.37 -0.11 -16.40
N THR A 154 -17.56 -0.70 -16.48
CA THR A 154 -18.43 -0.93 -15.32
C THR A 154 -18.29 -2.37 -14.85
N CYS A 155 -18.20 -2.55 -13.53
CA CYS A 155 -18.13 -3.88 -12.93
C CYS A 155 -19.40 -4.71 -13.20
N LYS A 156 -19.24 -6.03 -13.30
CA LYS A 156 -20.36 -6.98 -13.38
C LYS A 156 -20.43 -7.80 -12.10
N ASN A 157 -21.46 -7.53 -11.31
CA ASN A 157 -21.66 -8.16 -10.00
C ASN A 157 -22.59 -9.37 -10.11
N ASN A 158 -22.03 -10.58 -10.00
CA ASN A 158 -22.78 -11.83 -10.16
C ASN A 158 -23.29 -12.42 -8.83
N GLY A 159 -22.81 -11.93 -7.68
CA GLY A 159 -23.16 -12.43 -6.36
C GLY A 159 -24.43 -11.78 -5.78
N ARG A 160 -25.22 -12.55 -5.03
CA ARG A 160 -26.40 -12.02 -4.30
C ARG A 160 -25.93 -10.98 -3.28
N GLY A 161 -26.35 -9.73 -3.47
CA GLY A 161 -25.95 -8.60 -2.62
C GLY A 161 -24.61 -7.95 -2.98
N ALA A 162 -23.88 -8.46 -3.99
CA ALA A 162 -22.57 -7.92 -4.38
C ALA A 162 -22.63 -6.48 -4.91
N HIS A 163 -23.76 -6.08 -5.52
CA HIS A 163 -23.98 -4.69 -5.97
C HIS A 163 -24.08 -3.66 -4.82
N LYS A 164 -24.22 -4.12 -3.57
CA LYS A 164 -24.30 -3.25 -2.39
C LYS A 164 -22.97 -3.11 -1.66
N ALA A 165 -21.95 -3.87 -2.06
CA ALA A 165 -20.63 -3.77 -1.45
C ALA A 165 -20.02 -2.42 -1.85
N SER A 166 -19.45 -1.71 -0.87
CA SER A 166 -18.76 -0.45 -1.13
C SER A 166 -17.40 -0.72 -1.80
N ALA A 167 -16.83 0.29 -2.46
CA ALA A 167 -15.47 0.23 -2.96
C ALA A 167 -14.45 -0.05 -1.84
N GLU A 168 -14.72 0.44 -0.62
CA GLU A 168 -13.93 0.16 0.57
C GLU A 168 -13.92 -1.33 0.94
N ASP A 169 -15.07 -2.00 0.86
CA ASP A 169 -15.21 -3.42 1.18
C ASP A 169 -14.55 -4.33 0.12
N CYS A 170 -14.54 -3.90 -1.13
CA CYS A 170 -14.05 -4.68 -2.27
C CYS A 170 -12.65 -4.29 -2.74
N SER A 171 -12.06 -3.22 -2.17
CA SER A 171 -10.77 -2.63 -2.59
C SER A 171 -10.68 -2.30 -4.09
N LEU A 172 -11.83 -2.14 -4.76
CA LEU A 172 -11.96 -1.90 -6.19
C LEU A 172 -13.18 -1.02 -6.46
N GLU A 173 -13.02 -0.07 -7.37
CA GLU A 173 -14.09 0.82 -7.79
C GLU A 173 -15.11 0.11 -8.69
N PRO A 174 -16.42 0.40 -8.56
CA PRO A 174 -17.46 -0.19 -9.39
C PRO A 174 -17.43 0.33 -10.83
N GLU A 175 -16.82 1.49 -11.06
CA GLU A 175 -16.62 2.11 -12.37
C GLU A 175 -15.16 2.53 -12.52
N LEU A 176 -14.56 2.16 -13.64
CA LEU A 176 -13.19 2.51 -13.97
C LEU A 176 -13.16 3.25 -15.31
N VAL A 177 -12.50 4.41 -15.32
CA VAL A 177 -12.28 5.21 -16.53
C VAL A 177 -10.81 5.12 -16.92
N LEU A 178 -10.53 4.71 -18.16
CA LEU A 178 -9.17 4.54 -18.69
C LEU A 178 -9.00 5.29 -20.01
N ALA A 179 -7.81 5.84 -20.23
CA ALA A 179 -7.41 6.42 -21.49
C ALA A 179 -6.08 5.81 -21.95
N LYS A 180 -5.80 5.85 -23.25
CA LYS A 180 -4.49 5.42 -23.77
C LYS A 180 -3.40 6.35 -23.20
N GLY A 181 -2.34 5.77 -22.64
CA GLY A 181 -1.28 6.53 -21.97
C GLY A 181 -1.52 6.76 -20.47
N ALA A 182 -2.66 6.32 -19.93
CA ALA A 182 -2.89 6.35 -18.49
C ALA A 182 -1.94 5.40 -17.74
N LYS A 183 -1.43 5.86 -16.60
CA LYS A 183 -0.68 5.02 -15.66
C LYS A 183 -1.65 4.33 -14.71
N VAL A 184 -1.54 3.01 -14.62
CA VAL A 184 -2.42 2.17 -13.78
C VAL A 184 -1.60 1.31 -12.84
N MET A 185 -2.12 1.08 -11.65
CA MET A 185 -1.60 0.09 -10.71
C MET A 185 -2.38 -1.21 -10.90
N VAL A 186 -1.68 -2.34 -11.01
CA VAL A 186 -2.31 -3.67 -11.06
C VAL A 186 -2.54 -4.13 -9.62
N THR A 187 -3.79 -4.46 -9.30
CA THR A 187 -4.27 -4.88 -7.98
C THR A 187 -4.69 -6.34 -7.98
#